data_AF-A0A2V7CU42-F1
#
_entry.id   AF-A0A2V7CU42-F1
#
_cell.length_a   1.000
_cell.length_b   1.000
_cell.length_c   1.000
_cell.angle_alpha   90.00
_cell.angle_beta   90.00
_cell.angle_gamma   90.00
#
_symmetry.space_group_name_H-M   'P 1'
#
loop_
_entity.id
_entity.type
_entity.pdbx_description
1 polymer ?
#
loop_
_entity_poly.entity_id
_entity_poly.type
_entity_poly.pdbx_seq_one_letter_code
_entity_poly.pdbx_strand_id
1 'polypeptide(L)'
;MASPRLIERAAMATNTPDFAWPDFDRWQAAFAAARVFPARWEGLHRVPPAHTPEAEAYRLRKLGLLVEWLDMLARRPTVHAHFARQGIRARVTRQDMRLPCPACEPFNTREVGTEPDTMPPFHPGCRCVLVAIPVEPAGRRRKSYERPRPRIE
;
A
#
# COMPACT_ATOMS: atom_id res chain seq x y z
N MET A 1 6.32 -24.36 56.74
CA MET A 1 7.46 -24.11 55.83
C MET A 1 7.04 -24.53 54.43
N ALA A 2 6.78 -23.57 53.53
CA ALA A 2 6.31 -23.84 52.17
C ALA A 2 7.49 -24.15 51.24
N SER A 3 7.34 -25.17 50.40
CA SER A 3 8.41 -25.71 49.56
C SER A 3 8.69 -24.79 48.35
N PRO A 4 9.95 -24.40 48.08
CA PRO A 4 10.32 -23.53 46.97
C PRO A 4 10.49 -24.36 45.70
N ARG A 5 9.39 -24.89 45.15
CA ARG A 5 9.39 -25.35 43.75
C ARG A 5 9.05 -24.17 42.87
N LEU A 6 10.11 -23.38 42.67
CA LEU A 6 10.34 -22.49 41.55
C LEU A 6 9.64 -23.03 40.30
N ILE A 7 8.58 -22.32 39.93
CA ILE A 7 8.19 -21.98 38.55
C ILE A 7 9.06 -22.74 37.54
N GLU A 8 8.66 -23.97 37.22
CA GLU A 8 9.02 -24.55 35.95
C GLU A 8 8.50 -23.56 34.91
N ARG A 9 9.43 -22.83 34.28
CA ARG A 9 9.19 -22.27 32.95
C ARG A 9 8.87 -23.47 32.10
N ALA A 10 7.58 -23.82 32.04
CA ALA A 10 7.03 -24.49 30.89
C ALA A 10 7.39 -23.57 29.73
N ALA A 11 8.51 -23.88 29.08
CA ALA A 11 8.73 -23.50 27.71
C ALA A 11 7.55 -24.11 26.98
N MET A 12 6.46 -23.35 26.90
CA MET A 12 5.41 -23.61 25.95
C MET A 12 6.11 -23.49 24.62
N ALA A 13 6.57 -24.63 24.10
CA ALA A 13 6.79 -24.81 22.69
C ALA A 13 5.41 -24.59 22.07
N THR A 14 5.07 -23.33 21.86
CA THR A 14 3.95 -22.94 21.04
C THR A 14 4.38 -23.35 19.63
N ASN A 15 4.08 -24.61 19.28
CA ASN A 15 3.86 -25.02 17.90
C ASN A 15 2.61 -24.28 17.41
N THR A 16 2.71 -22.95 17.34
CA THR A 16 1.74 -22.11 16.68
C THR A 16 1.88 -22.48 15.21
N PRO A 17 0.84 -23.03 14.56
CA PRO A 17 0.89 -23.23 13.13
C PRO A 17 1.27 -21.89 12.48
N ASP A 18 2.21 -21.96 11.52
CA ASP A 18 2.74 -20.76 10.89
C ASP A 18 1.60 -19.93 10.30
N PHE A 19 1.64 -18.62 10.57
CA PHE A 19 0.64 -17.68 10.10
C PHE A 19 0.62 -17.65 8.56
N ALA A 20 -0.49 -18.16 8.00
CA ALA A 20 -0.73 -18.17 6.56
C ALA A 20 -1.18 -16.78 6.09
N TRP A 21 -0.47 -16.25 5.10
CA TRP A 21 -0.83 -15.00 4.44
C TRP A 21 -0.49 -15.10 2.95
N PRO A 22 -1.40 -15.67 2.15
CA PRO A 22 -1.12 -15.97 0.75
C PRO A 22 -0.72 -14.75 -0.08
N ASP A 23 -1.27 -13.57 0.22
CA ASP A 23 -0.92 -12.34 -0.49
C ASP A 23 0.54 -11.95 -0.26
N PHE A 24 1.02 -12.08 0.98
CA PHE A 24 2.44 -11.92 1.29
C PHE A 24 3.30 -12.91 0.53
N ASP A 25 2.91 -14.18 0.48
CA ASP A 25 3.71 -15.21 -0.20
C ASP A 25 3.80 -14.91 -1.71
N ARG A 26 2.71 -14.43 -2.34
CA ARG A 26 2.72 -13.97 -3.74
C ARG A 26 3.65 -12.76 -3.95
N TRP A 27 3.64 -11.78 -3.05
CA TRP A 27 4.52 -10.61 -3.17
C TRP A 27 5.99 -10.97 -2.94
N GLN A 28 6.27 -11.80 -1.95
CA GLN A 28 7.63 -12.27 -1.66
C GLN A 28 8.22 -13.01 -2.87
N ALA A 29 7.46 -13.91 -3.48
CA ALA A 29 7.88 -14.63 -4.68
C ALA A 29 8.17 -13.67 -5.86
N ALA A 30 7.34 -12.65 -6.06
CA ALA A 30 7.55 -11.66 -7.11
C ALA A 30 8.82 -10.81 -6.88
N PHE A 31 9.06 -10.35 -5.65
CA PHE A 31 10.26 -9.59 -5.29
C PHE A 31 11.52 -10.46 -5.37
N ALA A 32 11.43 -11.72 -4.96
CA ALA A 32 12.51 -12.70 -5.09
C ALA A 32 12.87 -12.95 -6.57
N ALA A 33 11.87 -13.18 -7.42
CA ALA A 33 12.08 -13.39 -8.86
C ALA A 33 12.74 -12.17 -9.53
N ALA A 34 12.36 -10.97 -9.11
CA ALA A 34 12.95 -9.74 -9.62
C ALA A 34 14.28 -9.35 -8.94
N ARG A 35 14.71 -10.09 -7.90
CA ARG A 35 15.91 -9.84 -7.07
C ARG A 35 15.95 -8.42 -6.47
N VAL A 36 14.79 -7.83 -6.23
CA VAL A 36 14.66 -6.48 -5.69
C VAL A 36 13.54 -6.50 -4.66
N PHE A 37 13.91 -6.17 -3.43
CA PHE A 37 12.97 -6.05 -2.32
C PHE A 37 12.81 -4.58 -1.93
N PRO A 38 11.59 -4.14 -1.59
CA PRO A 38 11.38 -2.82 -1.00
C PRO A 38 12.07 -2.74 0.36
N ALA A 39 12.53 -1.55 0.78
CA ALA A 39 13.25 -1.39 2.06
C ALA A 39 12.47 -1.89 3.29
N ARG A 40 11.13 -1.81 3.25
CA ARG A 40 10.25 -2.33 4.31
C ARG A 40 10.25 -3.86 4.41
N TRP A 41 10.81 -4.57 3.44
CA TRP A 41 10.95 -6.03 3.43
C TRP A 41 12.30 -6.51 3.95
N GLU A 42 13.09 -5.63 4.57
CA GLU A 42 14.34 -6.04 5.22
C GLU A 42 14.10 -7.21 6.20
N GLY A 43 14.98 -8.22 6.14
CA GLY A 43 14.82 -9.49 6.87
C GLY A 43 13.77 -10.47 6.34
N LEU A 44 13.07 -10.17 5.23
CA LEU A 44 12.03 -11.04 4.63
C LEU A 44 12.42 -11.62 3.26
N HIS A 45 13.69 -11.47 2.88
CA HIS A 45 14.22 -11.88 1.58
C HIS A 45 14.14 -13.39 1.30
N ARG A 46 14.23 -14.21 2.35
CA ARG A 46 14.26 -15.67 2.27
C ARG A 46 13.57 -16.27 3.47
N VAL A 47 12.79 -17.32 3.24
CA VAL A 47 12.20 -18.13 4.31
C VAL A 47 13.31 -18.91 5.02
N PRO A 48 13.52 -18.70 6.34
CA PRO A 48 14.50 -19.47 7.10
C PRO A 48 14.00 -20.90 7.39
N PRO A 49 14.90 -21.85 7.73
CA PRO A 49 14.51 -23.17 8.19
C PRO A 49 13.60 -23.08 9.42
N ALA A 50 12.60 -23.95 9.49
CA ALA A 50 11.71 -24.03 10.63
C ALA A 50 12.46 -24.31 11.95
N HIS A 51 11.87 -23.88 13.07
CA HIS A 51 12.41 -24.11 14.42
C HIS A 51 13.80 -23.49 14.68
N THR A 52 14.10 -22.39 14.00
CA THR A 52 15.32 -21.58 14.22
C THR A 52 14.96 -20.22 14.84
N PRO A 53 15.89 -19.55 15.58
CA PRO A 53 15.69 -18.17 16.01
C PRO A 53 15.39 -17.22 14.85
N GLU A 54 15.99 -17.46 13.69
CA GLU A 54 15.74 -16.70 12.45
C GLU A 54 14.29 -16.86 11.98
N ALA A 55 13.69 -18.05 12.14
CA ALA A 55 12.28 -18.26 11.85
C ALA A 55 11.35 -17.47 12.77
N GLU A 56 11.70 -17.30 14.05
CA GLU A 56 10.95 -16.43 14.94
C GLU A 56 11.04 -14.96 14.51
N ALA A 57 12.24 -14.46 14.22
CA ALA A 57 12.44 -13.11 13.72
C ALA A 57 11.69 -12.86 12.39
N TYR A 58 11.72 -13.82 11.47
CA TYR A 58 10.98 -13.76 10.21
C TYR A 58 9.47 -13.68 10.43
N ARG A 59 8.92 -14.51 11.35
CA ARG A 59 7.49 -14.48 11.69
C ARG A 59 7.08 -13.16 12.31
N LEU A 60 7.85 -12.65 13.26
CA LEU A 60 7.59 -11.33 13.88
C LEU A 60 7.65 -10.21 12.84
N ARG A 61 8.60 -10.26 11.90
CA ARG A 61 8.69 -9.29 10.82
C ARG A 61 7.50 -9.39 9.86
N LYS A 62 7.07 -10.59 9.50
CA LYS A 62 5.86 -10.84 8.69
C LYS A 62 4.60 -10.31 9.39
N LEU A 63 4.46 -10.53 10.71
CA LEU A 63 3.36 -9.99 11.51
C LEU A 63 3.39 -8.46 11.61
N GLY A 64 4.56 -7.85 11.82
CA GLY A 64 4.68 -6.40 11.81
C GLY A 64 4.24 -5.80 10.47
N LEU A 65 4.62 -6.44 9.37
CA LEU A 65 4.23 -6.04 8.03
C LEU A 65 2.71 -6.19 7.78
N LEU A 66 2.08 -7.21 8.37
CA LEU A 66 0.62 -7.39 8.37
C LEU A 66 -0.08 -6.25 9.11
N VAL A 67 0.40 -5.87 10.31
CA VAL A 67 -0.20 -4.78 11.08
C VAL A 67 -0.12 -3.47 10.32
N GLU A 68 1.04 -3.16 9.73
CA GLU A 68 1.20 -1.99 8.85
C GLU A 68 0.21 -2.03 7.67
N TRP A 69 0.03 -3.21 7.06
CA TRP A 69 -0.92 -3.38 5.97
C TRP A 69 -2.37 -3.11 6.39
N LEU A 70 -2.80 -3.67 7.54
CA LEU A 70 -4.14 -3.49 8.07
C LEU A 70 -4.43 -2.02 8.42
N ASP A 71 -3.46 -1.31 9.01
CA ASP A 71 -3.60 0.12 9.29
C ASP A 71 -3.78 0.94 7.99
N MET A 72 -3.02 0.62 6.94
CA MET A 72 -3.19 1.26 5.62
C MET A 72 -4.57 0.97 5.01
N LEU A 73 -5.04 -0.28 5.09
CA LEU A 73 -6.37 -0.65 4.61
C LEU A 73 -7.47 0.10 5.38
N ALA A 74 -7.33 0.26 6.69
CA ALA A 74 -8.27 1.01 7.51
C ALA A 74 -8.32 2.51 7.14
N ARG A 75 -7.18 3.09 6.74
CA ARG A 75 -7.08 4.51 6.34
C ARG A 75 -7.53 4.77 4.89
N ARG A 76 -7.69 3.73 4.08
CA ARG A 76 -8.10 3.82 2.65
C ARG A 76 -9.31 4.74 2.42
N PRO A 77 -10.45 4.60 3.14
CA PRO A 77 -11.62 5.44 2.89
C PRO A 77 -11.38 6.90 3.27
N THR A 78 -10.57 7.16 4.31
CA THR A 78 -10.25 8.52 4.76
C THR A 78 -9.43 9.29 3.73
N VAL A 79 -8.42 8.65 3.15
CA VAL A 79 -7.59 9.25 2.07
C VAL A 79 -8.45 9.56 0.85
N HIS A 80 -9.30 8.61 0.46
CA HIS A 80 -10.21 8.78 -0.67
C HIS A 80 -11.20 9.93 -0.45
N ALA A 81 -11.86 9.96 0.72
CA ALA A 81 -12.78 11.03 1.08
C ALA A 81 -12.09 12.40 1.17
N HIS A 82 -10.81 12.44 1.54
CA HIS A 82 -10.01 13.66 1.50
C HIS A 82 -9.84 14.17 0.06
N PHE A 83 -9.48 13.30 -0.89
CA PHE A 83 -9.39 13.70 -2.31
C PHE A 83 -10.73 14.18 -2.86
N ALA A 84 -11.80 13.46 -2.57
CA ALA A 84 -13.15 13.83 -3.00
C ALA A 84 -13.56 15.22 -2.49
N ARG A 85 -13.34 15.52 -1.20
CA ARG A 85 -13.65 16.84 -0.60
C ARG A 85 -12.86 17.99 -1.21
N GLN A 86 -11.65 17.71 -1.70
CA GLN A 86 -10.78 18.73 -2.31
C GLN A 86 -10.95 18.82 -3.84
N GLY A 87 -11.84 18.02 -4.44
CA GLY A 87 -11.96 17.92 -5.89
C GLY A 87 -10.69 17.43 -6.58
N ILE A 88 -9.80 16.75 -5.84
CA ILE A 88 -8.54 16.24 -6.38
C ILE A 88 -8.84 15.03 -7.23
N ARG A 89 -8.46 15.09 -8.50
CA ARG A 89 -8.33 13.90 -9.34
C ARG A 89 -6.94 13.31 -9.14
N ALA A 90 -6.84 12.02 -8.90
CA ALA A 90 -5.56 11.34 -8.75
C ALA A 90 -5.51 10.12 -9.68
N ARG A 91 -4.31 9.74 -10.09
CA ARG A 91 -4.06 8.45 -10.76
C ARG A 91 -3.00 7.66 -10.01
N VAL A 92 -3.08 6.35 -10.11
CA VAL A 92 -2.01 5.48 -9.64
C VAL A 92 -0.84 5.59 -10.61
N THR A 93 0.35 5.85 -10.08
CA THR A 93 1.57 5.80 -10.88
C THR A 93 2.59 4.88 -10.24
N ARG A 94 3.36 4.19 -11.08
CA ARG A 94 4.58 3.53 -10.66
C ARG A 94 5.62 4.58 -10.31
N GLN A 95 6.17 4.51 -9.10
CA GLN A 95 7.32 5.32 -8.74
C GLN A 95 8.61 4.79 -9.38
N ASP A 96 8.68 3.48 -9.64
CA ASP A 96 9.83 2.85 -10.31
C ASP A 96 9.35 2.01 -11.51
N MET A 97 9.80 2.41 -12.70
CA MET A 97 9.43 1.75 -13.96
C MET A 97 10.20 0.44 -14.20
N ARG A 98 11.27 0.18 -13.42
CA ARG A 98 12.10 -1.02 -13.57
C ARG A 98 11.48 -2.24 -12.90
N LEU A 99 10.54 -2.04 -11.97
CA LEU A 99 9.94 -3.10 -11.18
C LEU A 99 8.40 -2.98 -11.14
N PRO A 100 7.69 -3.53 -12.15
CA PRO A 100 6.23 -3.58 -12.10
C PRO A 100 5.80 -4.45 -10.92
N CYS A 101 5.17 -3.83 -9.92
CA CYS A 101 4.64 -4.58 -8.79
C CYS A 101 3.34 -5.29 -9.20
N PRO A 102 3.22 -6.62 -9.11
CA PRO A 102 2.07 -7.35 -9.65
C PRO A 102 0.73 -6.97 -9.03
N ALA A 103 0.71 -6.43 -7.81
CA ALA A 103 -0.53 -5.96 -7.18
C ALA A 103 -0.94 -4.55 -7.60
N CYS A 104 0.02 -3.64 -7.75
CA CYS A 104 -0.23 -2.26 -8.20
C CYS A 104 -0.29 -2.17 -9.76
N GLU A 105 0.25 -3.16 -10.49
CA GLU A 105 0.34 -3.22 -11.96
C GLU A 105 -1.00 -3.04 -12.67
N PRO A 106 -2.08 -3.76 -12.31
CA PRO A 106 -3.37 -3.65 -13.00
C PRO A 106 -4.04 -2.29 -12.84
N PHE A 107 -3.55 -1.48 -11.90
CA PHE A 107 -4.06 -0.14 -11.62
C PHE A 107 -3.17 0.94 -12.19
N ASN A 108 -2.01 0.61 -12.77
CA ASN A 108 -1.09 1.63 -13.28
C ASN A 108 -1.80 2.56 -14.29
N THR A 109 -1.61 3.86 -14.13
CA THR A 109 -2.24 4.94 -14.90
C THR A 109 -3.76 5.06 -14.75
N ARG A 110 -4.41 4.17 -14.00
CA ARG A 110 -5.85 4.25 -13.73
C ARG A 110 -6.14 5.44 -12.82
N GLU A 111 -7.15 6.22 -13.19
CA GLU A 111 -7.68 7.26 -12.31
C GLU A 111 -8.39 6.64 -11.11
N VAL A 112 -8.18 7.23 -9.94
CA VAL A 112 -8.95 6.91 -8.74
C VAL A 112 -10.34 7.50 -8.92
N GLY A 113 -11.32 6.63 -9.11
CA GLY A 113 -12.72 7.00 -9.23
C GLY A 113 -13.37 7.28 -7.88
N THR A 114 -14.68 7.51 -7.89
CA THR A 114 -15.48 7.79 -6.67
C THR A 114 -15.72 6.55 -5.83
N GLU A 115 -15.58 5.36 -6.41
CA GLU A 115 -15.75 4.11 -5.69
C GLU A 115 -14.43 3.68 -5.02
N PRO A 116 -14.48 3.18 -3.77
CA PRO A 116 -13.29 2.78 -3.03
C PRO A 116 -12.44 1.77 -3.79
N ASP A 117 -13.05 0.83 -4.52
CA ASP A 117 -12.46 -0.27 -5.28
C ASP A 117 -11.56 0.17 -6.45
N THR A 118 -11.67 1.42 -6.88
CA THR A 118 -10.82 2.01 -7.92
C THR A 118 -9.41 2.33 -7.45
N MET A 119 -9.20 2.43 -6.12
CA MET A 119 -7.85 2.51 -5.57
C MET A 119 -7.18 1.13 -5.60
N PRO A 120 -5.88 1.06 -5.90
CA PRO A 120 -5.16 -0.20 -5.86
C PRO A 120 -5.20 -0.75 -4.44
N PRO A 121 -5.10 -2.08 -4.26
CA PRO A 121 -4.87 -2.62 -2.94
C PRO A 121 -3.56 -2.02 -2.41
N PHE A 122 -3.64 -1.28 -1.30
CA PHE A 122 -2.45 -0.96 -0.54
C PHE A 122 -1.78 -2.27 -0.17
N HIS A 123 -0.47 -2.37 -0.30
CA HIS A 123 0.24 -3.57 0.15
C HIS A 123 1.65 -3.20 0.61
N PRO A 124 2.26 -4.01 1.47
CA PRO A 124 3.56 -3.70 2.01
C PRO A 124 4.63 -3.60 0.93
N GLY A 125 5.42 -2.54 1.00
CA GLY A 125 6.51 -2.31 0.06
C GLY A 125 6.08 -1.91 -1.36
N CYS A 126 4.78 -1.63 -1.63
CA CYS A 126 4.46 -0.92 -2.87
C CYS A 126 5.14 0.46 -2.82
N ARG A 127 5.90 0.76 -3.87
CA ARG A 127 6.38 2.12 -4.14
C ARG A 127 5.42 2.92 -5.01
N CYS A 128 4.31 2.34 -5.46
CA CYS A 128 3.35 3.08 -6.28
C CYS A 128 2.68 4.16 -5.43
N VAL A 129 2.57 5.35 -6.01
CA VAL A 129 2.00 6.52 -5.35
C VAL A 129 0.76 6.99 -6.10
N LEU A 130 -0.17 7.59 -5.36
CA LEU A 130 -1.26 8.34 -5.96
C LEU A 130 -0.73 9.73 -6.30
N VAL A 131 -0.78 10.10 -7.58
CA VAL A 131 -0.35 11.41 -8.06
C VAL A 131 -1.58 12.22 -8.42
N ALA A 132 -1.68 13.42 -7.83
CA ALA A 132 -2.69 14.39 -8.22
C ALA A 132 -2.49 14.77 -9.70
N ILE A 133 -3.57 14.71 -10.47
CA ILE A 133 -3.60 15.11 -11.87
C ILE A 133 -3.85 16.62 -11.87
N PRO A 134 -2.96 17.43 -12.46
CA PRO A 134 -3.24 18.84 -12.70
C PRO A 134 -4.53 18.96 -13.51
N VAL A 135 -5.55 19.58 -12.92
CA VAL A 135 -6.75 19.96 -13.67
C VAL A 135 -6.49 21.37 -14.14
N GLU A 136 -6.27 21.56 -15.44
CA GLU A 136 -6.30 22.90 -16.01
C GLU A 136 -7.63 23.55 -15.58
N PRO A 137 -7.62 24.74 -14.95
CA PRO A 137 -8.85 25.42 -14.62
C PRO A 137 -9.58 25.61 -15.93
N ALA A 138 -10.74 24.95 -16.07
CA ALA A 138 -11.59 25.01 -17.26
C ALA A 138 -11.60 26.46 -17.71
N GLY A 139 -10.93 26.72 -18.84
CA GLY A 139 -10.51 28.07 -19.21
C GLY A 139 -11.66 29.01 -18.99
N ARG A 140 -11.46 30.06 -18.17
CA ARG A 140 -12.43 31.15 -18.04
C ARG A 140 -12.86 31.47 -19.46
N ARG A 141 -14.07 31.08 -19.83
CA ARG A 141 -14.67 31.40 -21.11
C ARG A 141 -14.62 32.92 -21.14
N ARG A 142 -13.63 33.49 -21.84
CA ARG A 142 -13.53 34.94 -22.05
C ARG A 142 -14.83 35.26 -22.76
N LYS A 143 -15.84 35.73 -22.02
CA LYS A 143 -17.00 36.37 -22.60
C LYS A 143 -16.40 37.58 -23.30
N SER A 144 -16.18 37.46 -24.61
CA SER A 144 -16.04 38.61 -25.49
C SER A 144 -17.34 39.37 -25.34
N TYR A 145 -17.35 40.38 -24.47
CA TYR A 145 -18.35 41.42 -24.53
C TYR A 145 -18.11 42.16 -25.85
N GLU A 146 -18.75 41.70 -26.91
CA GLU A 146 -18.93 42.51 -28.11
C GLU A 146 -19.81 43.69 -27.70
N ARG A 147 -19.16 44.84 -27.58
CA ARG A 147 -19.84 46.13 -27.37
C ARG A 147 -20.59 46.43 -28.67
N PRO A 148 -21.92 46.62 -28.66
CA PRO A 148 -22.66 47.02 -29.85
C PRO A 148 -22.08 48.36 -30.34
N ARG A 149 -21.65 48.40 -31.61
CA ARG A 149 -21.25 49.66 -32.25
C ARG A 149 -22.50 50.53 -32.44
N PRO A 150 -22.47 51.82 -32.06
CA PRO A 150 -23.57 52.72 -32.35
C PRO A 150 -23.69 52.87 -33.87
N ARG A 151 -24.91 52.70 -34.37
CA ARG A 151 -25.29 52.97 -35.75
C ARG A 151 -25.29 54.49 -35.90
N ILE A 152 -24.40 55.02 -36.73
CA ILE A 152 -24.40 56.42 -37.12
C ILE A 152 -25.43 56.54 -38.25
N GLU A 153 -26.37 57.46 -38.08
CA GLU A 153 -27.38 57.86 -39.09
C GLU A 153 -26.74 58.56 -40.30
#